data_AF-A0A2I0TWD9-F1
#
_entry.id   AF-A0A2I0TWD9-F1
#
_cell.length_a   1.000
_cell.length_b   1.000
_cell.length_c   1.000
_cell.angle_alpha   90.00
_cell.angle_beta   90.00
_cell.angle_gamma   90.00
#
_symmetry.space_group_name_H-M   'P 1'
#
loop_
_entity.id
_entity.type
_entity.pdbx_description
1 polymer ?
#
loop_
_entity_poly.entity_id
_entity_poly.type
_entity_poly.pdbx_seq_one_letter_code
_entity_poly.pdbx_strand_id
1 'polypeptide(L)'
;MPQELENFQPYPVEILPAKLYMGNFKQACDQQIQKDLKIKTQVNISEQHATLFPEGGKYLHVSVPDSLEADLFSTFSNICHFIDAQLDHGAVLVFSSLGISRSSTVTIAYLMHFCQFSLKDNHKLYKQKLEELTKLQDGISSSITRQKKRLKELSLSLKKCKTQVDPEQKVSIQETQNLIKERQNVFFEMEAYLPKKNGLYLSLVLGNVNVTLLSKQAKFAYKDEYEKFKLYLTIILLIVSFSCRFLLNSRVTDAVFNFLLVWYYCTLTIRESILINNGSKIKGWWVFHHYVSTFLSGVMLTWPDGLMYQMFRNQFLSFSMYQSFVQFLQYYYQSGCLYRLRALGERHNMDLTVGYTAYPRGLL
;
A
#
# COMPACT_ATOMS: atom_id res chain seq x y z
N MET A 1 44.37 26.68 -6.73
CA MET A 1 43.44 25.93 -5.83
C MET A 1 43.68 26.42 -4.41
N PRO A 2 42.66 26.44 -3.53
CA PRO A 2 42.85 26.76 -2.12
C PRO A 2 43.75 25.70 -1.44
N GLN A 3 44.76 26.12 -0.68
CA GLN A 3 45.70 25.24 0.03
C GLN A 3 45.03 24.25 1.01
N GLU A 4 43.80 24.53 1.45
CA GLU A 4 43.04 23.66 2.35
C GLU A 4 42.62 22.33 1.69
N LEU A 5 42.46 22.29 0.36
CA LEU A 5 42.14 21.05 -0.37
C LEU A 5 43.36 20.13 -0.56
N GLU A 6 44.59 20.66 -0.49
CA GLU A 6 45.81 19.88 -0.67
C GLU A 6 46.15 19.01 0.56
N ASN A 7 45.63 19.38 1.73
CA ASN A 7 45.75 18.61 2.97
C ASN A 7 44.60 17.60 3.19
N PHE A 8 43.63 17.53 2.27
CA PHE A 8 42.54 16.58 2.40
C PHE A 8 43.03 15.19 1.98
N GLN A 9 43.16 14.26 2.93
CA GLN A 9 43.36 12.85 2.61
C GLN A 9 41.99 12.18 2.39
N PRO A 10 41.60 11.88 1.13
CA PRO A 10 40.33 11.23 0.88
C PRO A 10 40.40 9.78 1.38
N TYR A 11 39.39 9.39 2.16
CA TYR A 11 39.18 8.00 2.53
C TYR A 11 38.68 7.17 1.32
N PRO A 12 38.85 5.84 1.35
CA PRO A 12 38.18 4.95 0.41
C PRO A 12 36.68 5.20 0.35
N VAL A 13 36.09 5.03 -0.83
CA VAL A 13 34.66 5.17 -1.03
C VAL A 13 33.94 4.02 -0.32
N GLU A 14 32.95 4.36 0.50
CA GLU A 14 32.08 3.38 1.13
C GLU A 14 31.03 2.87 0.13
N ILE A 15 31.05 1.57 -0.14
CA ILE A 15 30.16 0.90 -1.09
C ILE A 15 29.00 0.23 -0.35
N LEU A 16 29.32 -0.54 0.70
CA LEU A 16 28.36 -1.09 1.63
C LEU A 16 28.65 -0.51 3.02
N PRO A 17 27.65 0.07 3.70
CA PRO A 17 27.84 0.74 4.99
C PRO A 17 28.63 -0.10 5.99
N ALA A 18 29.77 0.42 6.44
CA ALA A 18 30.70 -0.19 7.39
C ALA A 18 31.24 -1.59 7.01
N LYS A 19 31.05 -2.03 5.76
CA LYS A 19 31.31 -3.41 5.33
C LYS A 19 32.23 -3.52 4.12
N LEU A 20 32.01 -2.72 3.09
CA LEU A 20 32.76 -2.79 1.83
C LEU A 20 33.21 -1.41 1.40
N TYR A 21 34.51 -1.26 1.19
CA TYR A 21 35.16 -0.04 0.75
C TYR A 21 35.89 -0.27 -0.57
N MET A 22 35.94 0.75 -1.41
CA MET A 22 36.70 0.77 -2.66
C MET A 22 37.72 1.90 -2.63
N GLY A 23 38.99 1.58 -2.90
CA GLY A 23 40.07 2.57 -2.84
C GLY A 23 41.18 2.35 -3.84
N ASN A 24 42.24 3.13 -3.66
CA ASN A 24 43.49 3.02 -4.41
C ASN A 24 44.61 2.42 -3.56
N PHE A 25 45.76 2.15 -4.19
CA PHE A 25 46.90 1.50 -3.53
C PHE A 25 47.46 2.33 -2.36
N LYS A 26 47.48 3.67 -2.48
CA LYS A 26 47.97 4.55 -1.40
C LYS A 26 47.08 4.43 -0.16
N GLN A 27 45.77 4.48 -0.33
CA GLN A 27 44.80 4.33 0.76
C GLN A 27 44.86 2.94 1.39
N ALA A 28 45.09 1.90 0.59
CA ALA A 28 45.22 0.54 1.10
C ALA A 28 46.46 0.34 1.96
N CYS A 29 47.55 1.05 1.70
CA CYS A 29 48.78 1.00 2.48
C CYS A 29 48.80 1.96 3.68
N ASP A 30 47.73 2.73 3.92
CA ASP A 30 47.64 3.67 5.04
C ASP A 30 47.11 2.99 6.30
N GLN A 31 47.93 2.93 7.35
CA GLN A 31 47.58 2.27 8.62
C GLN A 31 46.49 3.01 9.39
N GLN A 32 46.40 4.34 9.27
CA GLN A 32 45.38 5.13 9.95
C GLN A 32 44.02 4.85 9.32
N ILE A 33 43.93 4.83 7.98
CA ILE A 33 42.71 4.46 7.25
C ILE A 33 42.26 3.04 7.61
N GLN A 34 43.19 2.08 7.66
CA GLN A 34 42.88 0.69 8.05
C GLN A 34 42.29 0.61 9.47
N LYS A 35 42.84 1.37 10.43
CA LYS A 35 42.35 1.40 11.81
C LYS A 35 40.99 2.08 11.91
N ASP A 36 40.84 3.25 11.29
CA ASP A 36 39.65 4.08 11.39
C ASP A 36 38.43 3.40 10.74
N LEU A 37 38.64 2.74 9.60
CA LEU A 37 37.60 1.97 8.92
C LEU A 37 37.51 0.50 9.37
N LYS A 38 38.35 0.08 10.33
CA LYS A 38 38.41 -1.29 10.85
C LYS A 38 38.56 -2.34 9.74
N ILE A 39 39.41 -2.05 8.76
CA ILE A 39 39.67 -2.96 7.63
C ILE A 39 40.34 -4.22 8.15
N LYS A 40 39.70 -5.37 7.94
CA LYS A 40 40.22 -6.70 8.29
C LYS A 40 40.63 -7.51 7.07
N THR A 41 40.12 -7.14 5.90
CA THR A 41 40.35 -7.87 4.67
C THR A 41 40.68 -6.93 3.53
N GLN A 42 41.65 -7.31 2.71
CA GLN A 42 42.09 -6.54 1.55
C GLN A 42 42.04 -7.39 0.28
N VAL A 43 41.49 -6.83 -0.79
CA VAL A 43 41.44 -7.42 -2.12
C VAL A 43 42.18 -6.48 -3.08
N ASN A 44 43.37 -6.90 -3.50
CA ASN A 44 44.23 -6.16 -4.41
C ASN A 44 44.09 -6.70 -5.84
N ILE A 45 43.65 -5.84 -6.77
CA ILE A 45 43.55 -6.17 -8.21
C ILE A 45 44.62 -5.41 -9.03
N SER A 46 45.72 -5.02 -8.41
CA SER A 46 46.86 -4.42 -9.12
C SER A 46 47.97 -5.43 -9.36
N GLU A 47 48.86 -5.14 -10.31
CA GLU A 47 50.03 -5.98 -10.58
C GLU A 47 51.04 -5.94 -9.42
N GLN A 48 51.04 -4.86 -8.65
CA GLN A 48 51.95 -4.66 -7.52
C GLN A 48 51.43 -5.40 -6.28
N HIS A 49 52.32 -6.08 -5.56
CA HIS A 49 51.98 -6.61 -4.24
C HIS A 49 51.93 -5.48 -3.21
N ALA A 50 50.92 -5.51 -2.34
CA ALA A 50 50.88 -4.61 -1.19
C ALA A 50 51.99 -5.00 -0.20
N THR A 51 52.62 -3.99 0.41
CA THR A 51 53.71 -4.18 1.38
C THR A 51 53.25 -4.10 2.83
N LEU A 52 52.03 -3.60 3.07
CA LEU A 52 51.43 -3.42 4.39
C LEU A 52 50.07 -4.10 4.45
N PHE A 53 49.93 -5.04 5.39
CA PHE A 53 48.71 -5.82 5.60
C PHE A 53 48.09 -5.52 6.96
N PRO A 54 46.76 -5.56 7.09
CA PRO A 54 46.12 -5.46 8.39
C PRO A 54 46.53 -6.63 9.29
N GLU A 55 46.95 -6.35 10.52
CA GLU A 55 47.40 -7.36 11.49
C GLU A 55 46.30 -8.41 11.75
N GLY A 56 46.62 -9.68 11.49
CA GLY A 56 45.68 -10.81 11.60
C GLY A 56 44.57 -10.82 10.52
N GLY A 57 44.67 -9.96 9.51
CA GLY A 57 43.69 -9.83 8.44
C GLY A 57 43.87 -10.83 7.29
N LYS A 58 42.88 -10.88 6.39
CA LYS A 58 42.92 -11.71 5.18
C LYS A 58 43.31 -10.86 3.97
N TYR A 59 44.05 -11.47 3.04
CA TYR A 59 44.51 -10.80 1.83
C TYR A 59 44.28 -11.69 0.61
N LEU A 60 43.65 -11.12 -0.41
CA LEU A 60 43.53 -11.72 -1.72
C LEU A 60 44.22 -10.81 -2.74
N HIS A 61 45.14 -11.36 -3.51
CA HIS A 61 45.78 -10.67 -4.62
C HIS A 61 45.44 -11.35 -5.93
N VAL A 62 44.97 -10.55 -6.88
CA VAL A 62 44.68 -10.97 -8.24
C VAL A 62 45.43 -10.03 -9.16
N SER A 63 46.56 -10.50 -9.69
CA SER A 63 47.40 -9.70 -10.59
C SER A 63 46.75 -9.61 -11.98
N VAL A 64 46.21 -8.43 -12.31
CA VAL A 64 45.58 -8.15 -13.61
C VAL A 64 46.05 -6.79 -14.13
N PRO A 65 46.58 -6.69 -15.36
CA PRO A 65 46.98 -5.42 -15.93
C PRO A 65 45.77 -4.53 -16.23
N ASP A 66 45.95 -3.21 -16.15
CA ASP A 66 44.90 -2.23 -16.48
C ASP A 66 44.85 -1.99 -18.01
N SER A 67 44.46 -3.00 -18.76
CA SER A 67 44.41 -2.98 -20.23
C SER A 67 43.09 -3.57 -20.73
N LEU A 68 42.66 -3.17 -21.93
CA LEU A 68 41.40 -3.62 -22.52
C LEU A 68 41.40 -5.12 -22.86
N GLU A 69 42.58 -5.69 -23.08
CA GLU A 69 42.81 -7.08 -23.42
C GLU A 69 42.90 -8.00 -22.19
N ALA A 70 42.93 -7.43 -20.97
CA ALA A 70 43.06 -8.19 -19.73
C ALA A 70 41.74 -8.87 -19.35
N ASP A 71 41.79 -10.18 -19.08
CA ASP A 71 40.62 -10.92 -18.60
C ASP A 71 40.46 -10.79 -17.08
N LEU A 72 39.59 -9.88 -16.67
CA LEU A 72 39.16 -9.76 -15.28
C LEU A 72 37.92 -10.63 -14.97
N PHE A 73 37.17 -11.03 -16.01
CA PHE A 73 35.88 -11.71 -15.87
C PHE A 73 36.02 -13.09 -15.25
N SER A 74 37.02 -13.87 -15.67
CA SER A 74 37.29 -15.21 -15.11
C SER A 74 37.59 -15.17 -13.59
N THR A 75 38.03 -14.02 -13.08
CA THR A 75 38.39 -13.85 -11.66
C THR A 75 37.21 -13.44 -10.78
N PHE A 76 36.11 -12.95 -11.37
CA PHE A 76 34.98 -12.40 -10.61
C PHE A 76 34.38 -13.40 -9.62
N SER A 77 34.17 -14.65 -10.02
CA SER A 77 33.57 -15.66 -9.13
C SER A 77 34.40 -15.86 -7.86
N ASN A 78 35.72 -15.94 -8.01
CA ASN A 78 36.64 -16.11 -6.89
C ASN A 78 36.63 -14.88 -5.98
N ILE A 79 36.74 -13.69 -6.57
CA ILE A 79 36.76 -12.44 -5.80
C ILE A 79 35.43 -12.23 -5.07
N CYS A 80 34.29 -12.47 -5.72
CA CYS A 80 32.97 -12.30 -5.10
C CYS A 80 32.78 -13.25 -3.92
N HIS A 81 33.12 -14.53 -4.08
CA HIS A 81 33.06 -15.51 -3.00
C HIS A 81 33.98 -15.13 -1.83
N PHE A 82 35.18 -14.62 -2.12
CA PHE A 82 36.10 -14.17 -1.09
C PHE A 82 35.55 -12.97 -0.32
N ILE A 83 35.01 -11.96 -1.02
CA ILE A 83 34.38 -10.80 -0.37
C ILE A 83 33.23 -11.26 0.53
N ASP A 84 32.31 -12.10 0.02
CA ASP A 84 31.17 -12.62 0.78
C ASP A 84 31.59 -13.33 2.07
N ALA A 85 32.60 -14.21 1.98
CA ALA A 85 33.08 -14.95 3.14
C ALA A 85 33.70 -14.07 4.24
N GLN A 86 34.12 -12.85 3.89
CA GLN A 86 34.82 -11.94 4.81
C GLN A 86 33.93 -10.79 5.33
N LEU A 87 32.79 -10.50 4.70
CA LEU A 87 31.90 -9.38 5.11
C LEU A 87 31.36 -9.48 6.55
N ASP A 88 31.26 -10.68 7.12
CA ASP A 88 30.81 -10.88 8.51
C ASP A 88 31.96 -10.85 9.54
N HIS A 89 33.20 -10.90 9.07
CA HIS A 89 34.41 -10.93 9.91
C HIS A 89 35.06 -9.55 10.05
N GLY A 90 34.67 -8.57 9.24
CA GLY A 90 35.13 -7.18 9.31
C GLY A 90 35.02 -6.47 7.97
N ALA A 91 35.46 -5.22 7.92
CA ALA A 91 35.40 -4.43 6.70
C ALA A 91 36.41 -4.92 5.64
N VAL A 92 35.96 -4.99 4.39
CA VAL A 92 36.74 -5.39 3.22
C VAL A 92 37.09 -4.16 2.41
N LEU A 93 38.37 -4.01 2.05
CA LEU A 93 38.85 -2.97 1.12
C LEU A 93 39.24 -3.59 -0.21
N VAL A 94 38.51 -3.23 -1.27
CA VAL A 94 38.82 -3.60 -2.66
C VAL A 94 39.59 -2.45 -3.30
N PHE A 95 40.79 -2.71 -3.82
CA PHE A 95 41.61 -1.65 -4.39
C PHE A 95 42.42 -2.09 -5.61
N SER A 96 42.79 -1.09 -6.41
CA SER A 96 43.70 -1.21 -7.55
C SER A 96 44.71 -0.06 -7.50
N SER A 97 45.55 0.09 -8.52
CA SER A 97 46.58 1.14 -8.54
C SER A 97 46.00 2.54 -8.29
N LEU A 98 44.95 2.90 -9.05
CA LEU A 98 44.32 4.22 -8.99
C LEU A 98 42.92 4.21 -8.35
N GLY A 99 42.31 3.05 -8.18
CA GLY A 99 40.95 2.96 -7.63
C GLY A 99 39.83 3.29 -8.62
N ILE A 100 40.11 3.29 -9.94
CA ILE A 100 39.19 3.82 -10.98
C ILE A 100 38.61 2.72 -11.89
N SER A 101 39.43 1.76 -12.32
CA SER A 101 39.08 0.79 -13.38
C SER A 101 38.82 -0.61 -12.81
N ARG A 102 39.88 -1.36 -12.49
CA ARG A 102 39.80 -2.76 -12.01
C ARG A 102 39.02 -2.92 -10.72
N SER A 103 39.31 -2.10 -9.70
CA SER A 103 38.61 -2.14 -8.41
C SER A 103 37.14 -1.77 -8.55
N SER A 104 36.81 -0.78 -9.37
CA SER A 104 35.42 -0.40 -9.65
C SER A 104 34.68 -1.50 -10.40
N THR A 105 35.31 -2.12 -11.39
CA THR A 105 34.73 -3.22 -12.17
C THR A 105 34.42 -4.42 -11.27
N VAL A 106 35.37 -4.84 -10.42
CA VAL A 106 35.16 -5.93 -9.45
C VAL A 106 34.08 -5.59 -8.43
N THR A 107 34.09 -4.35 -7.92
CA THR A 107 33.08 -3.90 -6.96
C THR A 107 31.68 -3.94 -7.60
N ILE A 108 31.55 -3.51 -8.86
CA ILE A 108 30.30 -3.60 -9.62
C ILE A 108 29.90 -5.06 -9.83
N ALA A 109 30.83 -5.93 -10.25
CA ALA A 109 30.55 -7.35 -10.44
C ALA A 109 30.07 -8.02 -9.13
N TYR A 110 30.70 -7.68 -8.01
CA TYR A 110 30.29 -8.14 -6.69
C TYR A 110 28.90 -7.65 -6.31
N LEU A 111 28.60 -6.36 -6.49
CA LEU A 111 27.26 -5.83 -6.24
C LEU A 111 26.22 -6.50 -7.13
N MET A 112 26.52 -6.74 -8.41
CA MET A 112 25.61 -7.45 -9.31
C MET A 112 25.35 -8.87 -8.81
N HIS A 113 26.40 -9.60 -8.42
CA HIS A 113 26.27 -10.95 -7.87
C HIS A 113 25.46 -10.97 -6.57
N PHE A 114 25.91 -10.21 -5.56
CA PHE A 114 25.29 -10.13 -4.25
C PHE A 114 23.83 -9.65 -4.30
N CYS A 115 23.54 -8.58 -5.06
CA CYS A 115 22.17 -8.08 -5.22
C CYS A 115 21.27 -9.07 -5.96
N GLN A 116 21.78 -9.83 -6.94
CA GLN A 116 21.00 -10.87 -7.61
C GLN A 116 20.64 -12.02 -6.66
N PHE A 117 21.60 -12.49 -5.86
CA PHE A 117 21.34 -13.55 -4.87
C PHE A 117 20.36 -13.09 -3.80
N SER A 118 20.61 -11.92 -3.19
CA SER A 118 19.73 -11.34 -2.18
C SER A 118 18.30 -11.13 -2.69
N LEU A 119 18.12 -10.63 -3.91
CA LEU A 119 16.78 -10.44 -4.49
C LEU A 119 16.05 -11.77 -4.75
N LYS A 120 16.75 -12.77 -5.32
CA LYS A 120 16.17 -14.09 -5.60
C LYS A 120 15.73 -14.80 -4.31
N ASP A 121 16.57 -14.76 -3.28
CA ASP A 121 16.28 -15.38 -1.98
C ASP A 121 15.15 -14.66 -1.25
N ASN A 122 15.15 -13.32 -1.25
CA ASN A 122 14.05 -12.53 -0.69
C ASN A 122 12.72 -12.80 -1.40
N HIS A 123 12.72 -12.94 -2.72
CA HIS A 123 11.52 -13.29 -3.49
C HIS A 123 11.04 -14.72 -3.19
N LYS A 124 11.95 -15.68 -3.02
CA LYS A 124 11.61 -17.05 -2.60
C LYS A 124 10.98 -17.05 -1.21
N LEU A 125 11.56 -16.31 -0.27
CA LEU A 125 11.02 -16.14 1.09
C LEU A 125 9.64 -15.48 1.05
N TYR A 126 9.46 -14.43 0.25
CA TYR A 126 8.17 -13.78 0.05
C TYR A 126 7.09 -14.77 -0.43
N LYS A 127 7.39 -15.59 -1.45
CA LYS A 127 6.46 -16.62 -1.95
C LYS A 127 6.07 -17.62 -0.86
N GLN A 128 7.04 -18.11 -0.09
CA GLN A 128 6.76 -19.01 1.02
C GLN A 128 5.84 -18.36 2.06
N LYS A 129 6.10 -17.11 2.44
CA LYS A 129 5.26 -16.36 3.38
C LYS A 129 3.86 -16.11 2.86
N LEU A 130 3.70 -15.88 1.55
CA LEU A 130 2.40 -15.73 0.92
C LEU A 130 1.59 -17.04 1.01
N GLU A 131 2.20 -18.18 0.71
CA GLU A 131 1.53 -19.50 0.83
C GLU A 131 1.15 -19.85 2.27
N GLU A 132 2.04 -19.59 3.24
CA GLU A 132 1.75 -19.75 4.67
C GLU A 132 0.55 -18.90 5.10
N LEU A 133 0.52 -17.63 4.67
CA LEU A 133 -0.56 -16.70 4.98
C LEU A 133 -1.90 -17.17 4.38
N THR A 134 -1.92 -17.63 3.13
CA THR A 134 -3.15 -18.18 2.52
C THR A 134 -3.67 -19.40 3.28
N LYS A 135 -2.79 -20.34 3.64
CA LYS A 135 -3.18 -21.52 4.44
C LYS A 135 -3.77 -21.14 5.79
N LEU A 136 -3.18 -20.16 6.48
CA LEU A 136 -3.70 -19.64 7.74
C LEU A 136 -5.08 -18.99 7.57
N GLN A 137 -5.25 -18.16 6.53
CA GLN A 137 -6.53 -17.51 6.22
C GLN A 137 -7.65 -18.53 6.00
N ASP A 138 -7.40 -19.58 5.20
CA ASP A 138 -8.38 -20.63 4.92
C ASP A 138 -8.72 -21.44 6.17
N GLY A 139 -7.71 -21.79 6.97
CA GLY A 139 -7.89 -22.52 8.23
C GLY A 139 -8.70 -21.74 9.27
N ILE A 140 -8.42 -20.44 9.44
CA ILE A 140 -9.16 -19.57 10.35
C ILE A 140 -10.59 -19.37 9.85
N SER A 141 -10.77 -19.07 8.55
CA SER A 141 -12.09 -18.88 7.94
C SER A 141 -13.00 -20.11 8.12
N SER A 142 -12.44 -21.30 7.89
CA SER A 142 -13.14 -22.58 8.10
C SER A 142 -13.50 -22.81 9.57
N SER A 143 -12.58 -22.49 10.48
CA SER A 143 -12.78 -22.64 11.92
C SER A 143 -13.88 -21.69 12.45
N ILE A 144 -13.86 -20.43 12.03
CA ILE A 144 -14.90 -19.44 12.37
C ILE A 144 -16.25 -19.90 11.83
N THR A 145 -16.32 -20.35 10.58
CA THR A 145 -17.56 -20.85 9.97
C THR A 145 -18.15 -22.01 10.78
N ARG A 146 -17.31 -22.98 11.17
CA ARG A 146 -17.72 -24.11 12.01
C ARG A 146 -18.20 -23.67 13.39
N GLN A 147 -17.47 -22.78 14.06
CA GLN A 147 -17.85 -22.30 15.39
C GLN A 147 -19.13 -21.45 15.36
N LYS A 148 -19.32 -20.60 14.34
CA LYS A 148 -20.57 -19.87 14.14
C LYS A 148 -21.77 -20.79 13.95
N LYS A 149 -21.62 -21.88 13.18
CA LYS A 149 -22.67 -22.90 13.01
C LYS A 149 -23.07 -23.50 14.35
N ARG A 150 -22.08 -23.94 15.15
CA ARG A 150 -22.32 -24.49 16.50
C ARG A 150 -22.97 -23.49 17.45
N LEU A 151 -22.53 -22.22 17.45
CA LEU A 151 -23.17 -21.17 18.25
C LEU A 151 -24.62 -20.92 17.83
N LYS A 152 -24.93 -21.00 16.54
CA LYS A 152 -26.30 -20.86 16.04
C LYS A 152 -27.18 -22.02 16.51
N GLU A 153 -26.68 -23.25 16.47
CA GLU A 153 -27.35 -24.45 16.99
C GLU A 153 -27.57 -24.34 18.51
N LEU A 154 -26.55 -23.94 19.27
CA LEU A 154 -26.65 -23.71 20.72
C LEU A 154 -27.69 -22.63 21.04
N SER A 155 -27.69 -21.52 20.31
CA SER A 155 -28.67 -20.45 20.48
C SER A 155 -30.10 -20.92 20.21
N LEU A 156 -30.30 -21.78 19.21
CA LEU A 156 -31.60 -22.42 18.92
C LEU A 156 -32.05 -23.35 20.05
N SER A 157 -31.17 -24.20 20.56
CA SER A 157 -31.47 -25.08 21.70
C SER A 157 -31.80 -24.29 22.96
N LEU A 158 -31.03 -23.25 23.26
CA LEU A 158 -31.25 -22.36 24.42
C LEU A 158 -32.62 -21.66 24.35
N LYS A 159 -33.06 -21.25 23.14
CA LYS A 159 -34.40 -20.68 22.93
C LYS A 159 -35.51 -21.70 23.21
N LYS A 160 -35.32 -22.97 22.87
CA LYS A 160 -36.28 -24.05 23.17
C LYS A 160 -36.33 -24.38 24.66
N CYS A 161 -35.19 -24.34 25.37
CA CYS A 161 -35.18 -24.56 26.82
C CYS A 161 -35.94 -23.45 27.56
N LYS A 162 -35.88 -22.20 27.09
CA LYS A 162 -36.51 -21.02 27.72
C LYS A 162 -38.04 -21.14 27.91
N THR A 163 -38.70 -22.08 27.24
CA THR A 163 -40.16 -22.30 27.34
C THR A 163 -40.59 -23.11 28.57
N GLN A 164 -39.65 -23.65 29.36
CA GLN A 164 -39.94 -24.59 30.47
C GLN A 164 -39.23 -24.27 31.81
N VAL A 165 -39.08 -23.00 32.23
CA VAL A 165 -38.00 -22.63 33.17
C VAL A 165 -38.41 -21.83 34.43
N ASP A 166 -37.88 -22.29 35.58
CA ASP A 166 -37.90 -21.74 36.95
C ASP A 166 -37.04 -20.46 37.10
N PRO A 167 -37.24 -19.57 38.11
CA PRO A 167 -36.53 -18.28 38.24
C PRO A 167 -35.00 -18.36 38.28
N GLU A 168 -34.44 -19.40 38.89
CA GLU A 168 -32.98 -19.56 39.07
C GLU A 168 -32.27 -19.95 37.76
N GLN A 169 -32.91 -20.80 36.96
CA GLN A 169 -32.42 -21.21 35.64
C GLN A 169 -32.51 -20.06 34.60
N LYS A 170 -33.38 -19.06 34.80
CA LYS A 170 -33.44 -17.86 33.94
C LYS A 170 -32.15 -17.04 33.99
N VAL A 171 -31.48 -16.96 35.14
CA VAL A 171 -30.23 -16.19 35.30
C VAL A 171 -29.11 -16.85 34.51
N SER A 172 -28.92 -18.16 34.67
CA SER A 172 -27.92 -18.95 33.92
C SER A 172 -28.13 -18.91 32.40
N ILE A 173 -29.39 -18.96 31.95
CA ILE A 173 -29.73 -18.80 30.52
C ILE A 173 -29.32 -17.41 30.02
N GLN A 174 -29.55 -16.36 30.80
CA GLN A 174 -29.20 -14.99 30.43
C GLN A 174 -27.67 -14.79 30.33
N GLU A 175 -26.91 -15.33 31.28
CA GLU A 175 -25.45 -15.32 31.24
C GLU A 175 -24.91 -16.05 30.00
N THR A 176 -25.46 -17.24 29.70
CA THR A 176 -25.09 -17.99 28.50
C THR A 176 -25.40 -17.22 27.22
N GLN A 177 -26.51 -16.47 27.16
CA GLN A 177 -26.82 -15.59 26.02
C GLN A 177 -25.81 -14.45 25.87
N ASN A 178 -25.34 -13.88 26.97
CA ASN A 178 -24.32 -12.82 26.94
C ASN A 178 -22.98 -13.37 26.43
N LEU A 179 -22.55 -14.55 26.90
CA LEU A 179 -21.34 -15.22 26.42
C LEU A 179 -21.41 -15.56 24.92
N ILE A 180 -22.58 -16.00 24.43
CA ILE A 180 -22.80 -16.25 23.00
C ILE A 180 -22.64 -14.96 22.19
N LYS A 181 -23.21 -13.84 22.66
CA LYS A 181 -23.06 -12.53 22.00
C LYS A 181 -21.61 -12.05 22.00
N GLU A 182 -20.91 -12.18 23.11
CA GLU A 182 -19.50 -11.81 23.21
C GLU A 182 -18.65 -12.62 22.24
N ARG A 183 -18.85 -13.95 22.18
CA ARG A 183 -18.17 -14.81 21.19
C ARG A 183 -18.49 -14.43 19.75
N GLN A 184 -19.73 -14.01 19.45
CA GLN A 184 -20.09 -13.52 18.12
C GLN A 184 -19.35 -12.22 17.76
N ASN A 185 -19.16 -11.31 18.73
CA ASN A 185 -18.38 -10.08 18.52
C ASN A 185 -16.90 -10.39 18.25
N VAL A 186 -16.31 -11.32 19.00
CA VAL A 186 -14.93 -11.78 18.77
C VAL A 186 -14.76 -12.32 17.34
N PHE A 187 -15.69 -13.13 16.85
CA PHE A 187 -15.63 -13.62 15.47
C PHE A 187 -15.79 -12.49 14.44
N PHE A 188 -16.65 -11.50 14.71
CA PHE A 188 -16.81 -10.34 13.84
C PHE A 188 -15.51 -9.55 13.70
N GLU A 189 -14.77 -9.36 14.81
CA GLU A 189 -13.47 -8.69 14.79
C GLU A 189 -12.41 -9.52 14.05
N MET A 190 -12.36 -10.83 14.26
CA MET A 190 -11.45 -11.73 13.54
C MET A 190 -11.70 -11.71 12.03
N GLU A 191 -12.96 -11.75 11.59
CA GLU A 191 -13.35 -11.69 10.18
C GLU A 191 -13.02 -10.34 9.51
N ALA A 192 -12.76 -9.27 10.27
CA ALA A 192 -12.37 -7.98 9.72
C ALA A 192 -10.98 -8.01 9.05
N TYR A 193 -10.17 -9.04 9.34
CA TYR A 193 -8.83 -9.28 8.79
C TYR A 193 -8.76 -10.50 7.87
N LEU A 194 -9.90 -11.09 7.54
CA LEU A 194 -9.99 -12.23 6.63
C LEU A 194 -10.61 -11.84 5.30
N PRO A 195 -10.24 -12.51 4.20
CA PRO A 195 -10.88 -12.30 2.91
C PRO A 195 -12.40 -12.53 2.99
N LYS A 196 -13.18 -11.50 2.65
CA LYS A 196 -14.64 -11.53 2.66
C LYS A 196 -15.20 -11.89 1.28
N LYS A 197 -16.40 -12.47 1.26
CA LYS A 197 -17.16 -12.67 0.03
C LYS A 197 -17.79 -11.35 -0.41
N ASN A 198 -17.73 -11.08 -1.71
CA ASN A 198 -18.37 -9.91 -2.30
C ASN A 198 -19.90 -10.00 -2.12
N GLY A 199 -20.54 -8.85 -1.89
CA GLY A 199 -22.00 -8.74 -2.00
C GLY A 199 -22.47 -8.87 -3.46
N LEU A 200 -23.78 -9.09 -3.66
CA LEU A 200 -24.38 -9.40 -4.97
C LEU A 200 -23.95 -8.45 -6.11
N TYR A 201 -24.03 -7.13 -5.88
CA TYR A 201 -23.63 -6.14 -6.89
C TYR A 201 -22.15 -6.27 -7.27
N LEU A 202 -21.28 -6.36 -6.27
CA LEU A 202 -19.85 -6.42 -6.50
C LEU A 202 -19.43 -7.76 -7.13
N SER A 203 -20.09 -8.86 -6.78
CA SER A 203 -19.89 -10.15 -7.45
C SER A 203 -20.37 -10.14 -8.90
N LEU A 204 -21.43 -9.39 -9.22
CA LEU A 204 -21.91 -9.24 -10.59
C LEU A 204 -20.91 -8.46 -11.45
N VAL A 205 -20.33 -7.39 -10.90
CA VAL A 205 -19.41 -6.50 -11.62
C VAL A 205 -17.99 -7.04 -11.70
N LEU A 206 -17.45 -7.60 -10.61
CA LEU A 206 -16.05 -8.02 -10.50
C LEU A 206 -15.85 -9.55 -10.51
N GLY A 207 -16.94 -10.33 -10.50
CA GLY A 207 -16.86 -11.78 -10.37
C GLY A 207 -16.29 -12.23 -9.02
N ASN A 208 -15.45 -13.27 -9.07
CA ASN A 208 -14.89 -13.92 -7.89
C ASN A 208 -13.62 -13.24 -7.33
N VAL A 209 -13.27 -12.05 -7.80
CA VAL A 209 -12.09 -11.32 -7.33
C VAL A 209 -12.31 -10.79 -5.91
N ASN A 210 -11.40 -11.09 -4.99
CA ASN A 210 -11.49 -10.62 -3.61
C ASN A 210 -10.95 -9.18 -3.47
N VAL A 211 -11.81 -8.25 -3.07
CA VAL A 211 -11.44 -6.83 -2.86
C VAL A 211 -11.14 -6.49 -1.40
N THR A 212 -10.95 -7.50 -0.55
CA THR A 212 -10.71 -7.28 0.87
C THR A 212 -9.32 -6.71 1.10
N LEU A 213 -9.28 -5.54 1.73
CA LEU A 213 -8.08 -4.87 2.16
C LEU A 213 -7.73 -5.37 3.56
N LEU A 214 -6.68 -6.18 3.68
CA LEU A 214 -6.35 -6.87 4.93
C LEU A 214 -5.73 -5.94 5.98
N SER A 215 -4.95 -4.94 5.54
CA SER A 215 -4.28 -4.00 6.45
C SER A 215 -5.14 -2.75 6.69
N LYS A 216 -5.06 -2.21 7.91
CA LYS A 216 -5.68 -0.91 8.25
C LYS A 216 -5.15 0.20 7.34
N GLN A 217 -3.85 0.19 7.05
CA GLN A 217 -3.21 1.13 6.13
C GLN A 217 -3.82 1.10 4.73
N ALA A 218 -4.03 -0.09 4.15
CA ALA A 218 -4.62 -0.23 2.82
C ALA A 218 -6.07 0.25 2.80
N LYS A 219 -6.85 -0.04 3.86
CA LYS A 219 -8.22 0.49 4.01
C LYS A 219 -8.23 2.01 4.03
N PHE A 220 -7.29 2.66 4.72
CA PHE A 220 -7.18 4.13 4.74
C PHE A 220 -6.70 4.71 3.42
N ALA A 221 -5.68 4.12 2.81
CA ALA A 221 -5.17 4.59 1.53
C ALA A 221 -6.27 4.53 0.45
N TYR A 222 -7.01 3.42 0.36
CA TYR A 222 -8.11 3.30 -0.58
C TYR A 222 -9.21 4.34 -0.34
N LYS A 223 -9.52 4.58 0.93
CA LYS A 223 -10.51 5.59 1.33
C LYS A 223 -10.07 7.00 0.95
N ASP A 224 -8.81 7.35 1.21
CA ASP A 224 -8.25 8.64 0.86
C ASP A 224 -8.29 8.87 -0.66
N GLU A 225 -7.90 7.86 -1.44
CA GLU A 225 -7.99 7.89 -2.91
C GLU A 225 -9.43 7.97 -3.43
N TYR A 226 -10.38 7.37 -2.72
CA TYR A 226 -11.81 7.52 -3.02
C TYR A 226 -12.30 8.96 -2.80
N GLU A 227 -11.97 9.55 -1.65
CA GLU A 227 -12.37 10.92 -1.30
C GLU A 227 -11.73 11.96 -2.24
N LYS A 228 -10.44 11.82 -2.54
CA LYS A 228 -9.73 12.64 -3.55
C LYS A 228 -10.38 12.53 -4.92
N PHE A 229 -10.62 11.30 -5.39
CA PHE A 229 -11.29 11.06 -6.67
C PHE A 229 -12.65 11.76 -6.71
N LYS A 230 -13.46 11.62 -5.65
CA LYS A 230 -14.76 12.25 -5.57
C LYS A 230 -14.62 13.78 -5.69
N LEU A 231 -13.72 14.40 -4.93
CA LEU A 231 -13.49 15.84 -4.97
C LEU A 231 -13.04 16.33 -6.36
N TYR A 232 -11.99 15.73 -6.92
CA TYR A 232 -11.45 16.14 -8.22
C TYR A 232 -12.52 16.05 -9.32
N LEU A 233 -13.27 14.96 -9.36
CA LEU A 233 -14.31 14.79 -10.37
C LEU A 233 -15.51 15.70 -10.12
N THR A 234 -15.90 15.97 -8.87
CA THR A 234 -16.93 16.96 -8.57
C THR A 234 -16.55 18.36 -9.07
N ILE A 235 -15.28 18.77 -8.93
CA ILE A 235 -14.79 20.06 -9.44
C ILE A 235 -14.80 20.08 -10.97
N ILE A 236 -14.32 19.01 -11.63
CA ILE A 236 -14.37 18.90 -13.09
C ILE A 236 -15.81 18.97 -13.60
N LEU A 237 -16.73 18.23 -12.99
CA LEU A 237 -18.15 18.24 -13.35
C LEU A 237 -18.77 19.62 -13.20
N LEU A 238 -18.41 20.38 -12.15
CA LEU A 238 -18.87 21.75 -11.96
C LEU A 238 -18.37 22.67 -13.09
N ILE A 239 -17.09 22.59 -13.46
CA ILE A 239 -16.51 23.40 -14.54
C ILE A 239 -17.14 23.04 -15.89
N VAL A 240 -17.20 21.75 -16.22
CA VAL A 240 -17.75 21.28 -17.50
C VAL A 240 -19.23 21.63 -17.63
N SER A 241 -20.03 21.46 -16.58
CA SER A 241 -21.45 21.84 -16.61
C SER A 241 -21.66 23.35 -16.75
N PHE A 242 -20.80 24.17 -16.11
CA PHE A 242 -20.78 25.62 -16.33
C PHE A 242 -20.45 25.96 -17.78
N SER A 243 -19.41 25.36 -18.36
CA SER A 243 -19.02 25.58 -19.75
C SER A 243 -20.11 25.14 -20.73
N CYS A 244 -20.74 23.97 -20.53
CA CYS A 244 -21.85 23.49 -21.37
C CYS A 244 -23.07 24.43 -21.30
N ARG A 245 -23.30 25.08 -20.15
CA ARG A 245 -24.44 26.00 -20.01
C ARG A 245 -24.19 27.36 -20.65
N PHE A 246 -23.04 27.97 -20.37
CA PHE A 246 -22.82 29.40 -20.65
C PHE A 246 -21.90 29.67 -21.84
N LEU A 247 -21.03 28.73 -22.20
CA LEU A 247 -19.99 28.95 -23.22
C LEU A 247 -20.23 28.12 -24.49
N LEU A 248 -20.67 26.87 -24.33
CA LEU A 248 -20.75 25.88 -25.39
C LEU A 248 -22.16 25.30 -25.49
N ASN A 249 -22.97 25.81 -26.42
CA ASN A 249 -24.31 25.29 -26.68
C ASN A 249 -24.28 24.26 -27.82
N SER A 250 -23.78 23.06 -27.56
CA SER A 250 -23.68 21.98 -28.54
C SER A 250 -24.10 20.63 -27.97
N ARG A 251 -24.89 19.89 -28.74
CA ARG A 251 -25.36 18.54 -28.38
C ARG A 251 -24.22 17.56 -28.14
N VAL A 252 -23.09 17.73 -28.83
CA VAL A 252 -21.90 16.89 -28.67
C VAL A 252 -21.26 17.14 -27.30
N THR A 253 -21.11 18.41 -26.91
CA THR A 253 -20.58 18.78 -25.59
C THR A 253 -21.47 18.24 -24.47
N ASP A 254 -22.80 18.33 -24.63
CA ASP A 254 -23.74 17.74 -23.68
C ASP A 254 -23.60 16.21 -23.61
N ALA A 255 -23.39 15.53 -24.74
CA ALA A 255 -23.18 14.09 -24.76
C ALA A 255 -21.92 13.69 -23.99
N VAL A 256 -20.82 14.41 -24.20
CA VAL A 256 -19.56 14.19 -23.46
C VAL A 256 -19.76 14.41 -21.96
N PHE A 257 -20.47 15.46 -21.56
CA PHE A 257 -20.78 15.72 -20.16
C PHE A 257 -21.66 14.62 -19.53
N ASN A 258 -22.73 14.20 -20.21
CA ASN A 258 -23.63 13.15 -19.72
C ASN A 258 -22.92 11.79 -19.65
N PHE A 259 -22.06 11.47 -20.62
CA PHE A 259 -21.21 10.29 -20.56
C PHE A 259 -20.28 10.32 -19.35
N LEU A 260 -19.65 11.48 -19.08
CA LEU A 260 -18.82 11.68 -17.89
C LEU A 260 -19.61 11.48 -16.59
N LEU A 261 -20.87 11.96 -16.51
CA LEU A 261 -21.75 11.73 -15.36
C LEU A 261 -22.08 10.25 -15.17
N VAL A 262 -22.46 9.54 -16.24
CA VAL A 262 -22.72 8.09 -16.19
C VAL A 262 -21.49 7.35 -15.67
N TRP A 263 -20.32 7.63 -16.26
CA TRP A 263 -19.06 7.03 -15.84
C TRP A 263 -18.72 7.34 -14.38
N TYR A 264 -18.90 8.59 -13.94
CA TYR A 264 -18.61 9.02 -12.59
C TYR A 264 -19.47 8.28 -11.55
N TYR A 265 -20.80 8.27 -11.73
CA TYR A 265 -21.69 7.62 -10.78
C TYR A 265 -21.57 6.09 -10.80
N CYS A 266 -21.31 5.47 -11.97
CA CYS A 266 -20.96 4.05 -12.04
C CYS A 266 -19.66 3.76 -11.25
N THR A 267 -18.64 4.60 -11.40
CA THR A 267 -17.39 4.43 -10.67
C THR A 267 -17.59 4.61 -9.16
N LEU A 268 -18.40 5.57 -8.73
CA LEU A 268 -18.74 5.77 -7.33
C LEU A 268 -19.42 4.55 -6.73
N THR A 269 -20.43 3.97 -7.40
CA THR A 269 -21.13 2.79 -6.86
C THR A 269 -20.20 1.59 -6.66
N ILE A 270 -19.23 1.37 -7.56
CA ILE A 270 -18.21 0.32 -7.42
C ILE A 270 -17.28 0.63 -6.24
N ARG A 271 -16.71 1.84 -6.18
CA ARG A 271 -15.78 2.23 -5.11
C ARG A 271 -16.44 2.22 -3.73
N GLU A 272 -17.68 2.72 -3.63
CA GLU A 272 -18.48 2.69 -2.40
C GLU A 272 -18.83 1.26 -1.99
N SER A 273 -19.11 0.36 -2.93
CA SER A 273 -19.33 -1.07 -2.64
C SER A 273 -18.08 -1.75 -2.08
N ILE A 274 -16.90 -1.42 -2.62
CA ILE A 274 -15.62 -1.89 -2.07
C ILE A 274 -15.40 -1.34 -0.66
N LEU A 275 -15.71 -0.07 -0.42
CA LEU A 275 -15.64 0.55 0.91
C LEU A 275 -16.57 -0.13 1.92
N ILE A 276 -17.81 -0.42 1.53
CA ILE A 276 -18.80 -1.13 2.36
C ILE A 276 -18.30 -2.54 2.70
N ASN A 277 -17.79 -3.28 1.72
CA ASN A 277 -17.23 -4.62 1.94
C ASN A 277 -16.07 -4.60 2.95
N ASN A 278 -15.30 -3.51 2.95
CA ASN A 278 -14.17 -3.28 3.85
C ASN A 278 -14.52 -2.62 5.20
N GLY A 279 -15.82 -2.45 5.50
CA GLY A 279 -16.32 -2.01 6.81
C GLY A 279 -16.71 -0.53 6.90
N SER A 280 -16.74 0.20 5.78
CA SER A 280 -17.23 1.58 5.78
C SER A 280 -18.75 1.62 5.94
N LYS A 281 -19.24 2.54 6.77
CA LYS A 281 -20.67 2.73 7.01
C LYS A 281 -21.22 3.80 6.05
N ILE A 282 -21.73 3.35 4.90
CA ILE A 282 -22.43 4.23 3.93
C ILE A 282 -23.93 4.02 4.08
N LYS A 283 -24.70 5.12 4.14
CA LYS A 283 -26.16 5.04 4.22
C LYS A 283 -26.73 4.54 2.88
N GLY A 284 -27.66 3.59 2.94
CA GLY A 284 -28.24 2.98 1.72
C GLY A 284 -28.92 3.98 0.78
N TRP A 285 -29.56 5.02 1.31
CA TRP A 285 -30.18 6.07 0.48
C TRP A 285 -29.16 6.83 -0.39
N TRP A 286 -27.92 7.00 0.11
CA TRP A 286 -26.86 7.68 -0.62
C TRP A 286 -26.41 6.86 -1.82
N VAL A 287 -26.25 5.55 -1.63
CA VAL A 287 -25.95 4.62 -2.72
C VAL A 287 -27.10 4.59 -3.73
N PHE A 288 -28.35 4.59 -3.25
CA PHE A 288 -29.54 4.65 -4.11
C PHE A 288 -29.57 5.91 -4.99
N HIS A 289 -29.23 7.07 -4.43
CA HIS A 289 -29.11 8.32 -5.17
C HIS A 289 -28.13 8.21 -6.36
N HIS A 290 -27.00 7.52 -6.19
CA HIS A 290 -26.05 7.32 -7.29
C HIS A 290 -26.61 6.47 -8.41
N TYR A 291 -27.33 5.38 -8.09
CA TYR A 291 -27.98 4.55 -9.11
C TYR A 291 -29.02 5.35 -9.91
N VAL A 292 -29.83 6.17 -9.24
CA VAL A 292 -30.78 7.06 -9.90
C VAL A 292 -30.05 8.08 -10.77
N SER A 293 -28.95 8.65 -10.29
CA SER A 293 -28.15 9.64 -11.03
C SER A 293 -27.50 9.05 -12.29
N THR A 294 -26.97 7.82 -12.20
CA THR A 294 -26.48 7.06 -13.37
C THR A 294 -27.60 6.88 -14.40
N PHE A 295 -28.76 6.42 -13.96
CA PHE A 295 -29.90 6.18 -14.85
C PHE A 295 -30.36 7.47 -15.54
N LEU A 296 -30.58 8.54 -14.79
CA LEU A 296 -31.00 9.84 -15.34
C LEU A 296 -29.97 10.41 -16.33
N SER A 297 -28.68 10.28 -16.02
CA SER A 297 -27.61 10.72 -16.93
C SER A 297 -27.57 9.88 -18.21
N GLY A 298 -27.87 8.58 -18.12
CA GLY A 298 -27.99 7.69 -19.28
C GLY A 298 -29.20 8.03 -20.16
N VAL A 299 -30.33 8.40 -19.55
CA VAL A 299 -31.50 8.92 -20.27
C VAL A 299 -31.13 10.22 -20.99
N MET A 300 -30.48 11.17 -20.32
CA MET A 300 -30.03 12.42 -20.95
C MET A 300 -29.03 12.19 -22.09
N LEU A 301 -28.13 11.21 -21.94
CA LEU A 301 -27.17 10.86 -22.98
C LEU A 301 -27.84 10.35 -24.25
N THR A 302 -28.84 9.49 -24.10
CA THR A 302 -29.56 8.83 -25.21
C THR A 302 -30.75 9.62 -25.73
N TRP A 303 -31.17 10.70 -25.06
CA TRP A 303 -32.27 11.54 -25.49
C TRP A 303 -31.94 12.22 -26.83
N PRO A 304 -32.74 12.01 -27.89
CA PRO A 304 -32.52 12.65 -29.18
C PRO A 304 -32.67 14.17 -29.10
N ASP A 305 -31.93 14.89 -29.95
CA ASP A 305 -32.08 16.33 -30.01
C ASP A 305 -33.47 16.71 -30.55
N GLY A 306 -34.17 17.58 -29.81
CA GLY A 306 -35.55 17.94 -30.09
C GLY A 306 -36.09 18.96 -29.10
N LEU A 307 -37.31 19.46 -29.33
CA LEU A 307 -37.90 20.55 -28.55
C LEU A 307 -37.93 20.24 -27.04
N MET A 308 -38.36 19.02 -26.67
CA MET A 308 -38.44 18.60 -25.27
C MET A 308 -37.06 18.56 -24.60
N TYR A 309 -36.04 18.07 -25.31
CA TYR A 309 -34.68 18.05 -24.82
C TYR A 309 -34.18 19.48 -24.57
N GLN A 310 -34.37 20.39 -25.53
CA GLN A 310 -33.91 21.77 -25.41
C GLN A 310 -34.61 22.52 -24.26
N MET A 311 -35.91 22.26 -24.03
CA MET A 311 -36.64 22.80 -22.89
C MET A 311 -36.07 22.32 -21.55
N PHE A 312 -35.67 21.04 -21.46
CA PHE A 312 -35.17 20.43 -20.23
C PHE A 312 -33.67 20.62 -19.98
N ARG A 313 -32.87 20.71 -21.04
CA ARG A 313 -31.41 20.80 -21.04
C ARG A 313 -30.87 21.76 -19.99
N ASN A 314 -31.37 22.99 -20.00
CA ASN A 314 -30.90 24.04 -19.11
C ASN A 314 -31.26 23.76 -17.64
N GLN A 315 -32.39 23.10 -17.37
CA GLN A 315 -32.74 22.71 -16.00
C GLN A 315 -31.80 21.61 -15.50
N PHE A 316 -31.50 20.62 -16.35
CA PHE A 316 -30.57 19.53 -16.01
C PHE A 316 -29.13 20.02 -15.76
N LEU A 317 -28.61 20.92 -16.61
CA LEU A 317 -27.28 21.51 -16.42
C LEU A 317 -27.22 22.35 -15.14
N SER A 318 -28.25 23.15 -14.85
CA SER A 318 -28.34 23.91 -13.59
C SER A 318 -28.38 22.99 -12.36
N PHE A 319 -29.17 21.92 -12.42
CA PHE A 319 -29.25 20.93 -11.35
C PHE A 319 -27.90 20.24 -11.14
N SER A 320 -27.19 19.89 -12.22
CA SER A 320 -25.88 19.26 -12.15
C SER A 320 -24.83 20.16 -11.52
N MET A 321 -24.78 21.45 -11.90
CA MET A 321 -23.92 22.44 -11.23
C MET A 321 -24.24 22.57 -9.74
N TYR A 322 -25.53 22.66 -9.39
CA TYR A 322 -25.97 22.74 -8.00
C TYR A 322 -25.55 21.50 -7.20
N GLN A 323 -25.76 20.30 -7.74
CA GLN A 323 -25.32 19.05 -7.12
C GLN A 323 -23.81 19.04 -6.89
N SER A 324 -23.01 19.37 -7.90
CA SER A 324 -21.55 19.42 -7.76
C SER A 324 -21.10 20.44 -6.70
N PHE A 325 -21.75 21.61 -6.66
CA PHE A 325 -21.46 22.60 -5.63
C PHE A 325 -21.80 22.12 -4.22
N VAL A 326 -22.98 21.52 -4.02
CA VAL A 326 -23.38 20.95 -2.72
C VAL A 326 -22.43 19.83 -2.30
N GLN A 327 -22.02 18.96 -3.23
CA GLN A 327 -21.07 17.88 -2.95
C GLN A 327 -19.69 18.42 -2.53
N PHE A 328 -19.23 19.51 -3.15
CA PHE A 328 -18.00 20.19 -2.77
C PHE A 328 -18.07 20.77 -1.35
N LEU A 329 -19.15 21.50 -1.02
CA LEU A 329 -19.35 22.04 0.32
C LEU A 329 -19.45 20.93 1.37
N GLN A 330 -20.21 19.88 1.04
CA GLN A 330 -20.37 18.71 1.88
C GLN A 330 -19.01 18.07 2.18
N TYR A 331 -18.16 17.88 1.18
CA TYR A 331 -16.82 17.32 1.34
C TYR A 331 -15.98 18.16 2.32
N TYR A 332 -15.95 19.48 2.14
CA TYR A 332 -15.15 20.36 2.98
C TYR A 332 -15.62 20.33 4.44
N TYR A 333 -16.93 20.44 4.66
CA TYR A 333 -17.52 20.37 6.00
C TYR A 333 -17.22 19.04 6.70
N GLN A 334 -17.41 17.94 5.99
CA GLN A 334 -17.23 16.59 6.54
C GLN A 334 -15.76 16.27 6.80
N SER A 335 -14.86 16.68 5.91
CA SER A 335 -13.42 16.51 6.09
C SER A 335 -12.91 17.29 7.30
N GLY A 336 -13.34 18.55 7.46
CA GLY A 336 -12.97 19.38 8.61
C GLY A 336 -13.44 18.80 9.95
N CYS A 337 -14.65 18.25 10.00
CA CYS A 337 -15.12 17.59 11.22
C CYS A 337 -14.42 16.28 11.50
N LEU A 338 -14.15 15.46 10.48
CA LEU A 338 -13.45 14.20 10.65
C LEU A 338 -12.03 14.45 11.18
N TYR A 339 -11.35 15.49 10.67
CA TYR A 339 -10.07 15.94 11.19
C TYR A 339 -10.16 16.31 12.68
N ARG A 340 -11.15 17.15 13.05
CA ARG A 340 -11.38 17.53 14.46
C ARG A 340 -11.63 16.33 15.37
N LEU A 341 -12.49 15.41 14.95
CA LEU A 341 -12.82 14.22 15.75
C LEU A 341 -11.65 13.25 15.89
N ARG A 342 -10.78 13.16 14.88
CA ARG A 342 -9.52 12.41 14.98
C ARG A 342 -8.53 13.08 15.93
N ALA A 343 -8.40 14.40 15.87
CA ALA A 343 -7.54 15.16 16.79
C ALA A 343 -8.00 15.04 18.25
N LEU A 344 -9.31 14.88 18.47
CA LEU A 344 -9.91 14.67 19.80
C LEU A 344 -9.91 13.20 20.27
N GLY A 345 -9.50 12.25 19.43
CA GLY A 345 -9.50 10.81 19.75
C GLY A 345 -10.90 10.16 19.80
N GLU A 346 -11.98 10.87 19.47
CA GLU A 346 -13.36 10.41 19.65
C GLU A 346 -13.92 9.56 18.50
N ARG A 347 -13.19 9.36 17.40
CA ARG A 347 -13.67 8.53 16.27
C ARG A 347 -12.71 7.44 15.84
N HIS A 348 -13.32 6.32 15.44
CA HIS A 348 -12.63 5.23 14.80
C HIS A 348 -12.27 5.60 13.35
N ASN A 349 -11.06 5.26 12.93
CA ASN A 349 -10.45 5.81 11.71
C ASN A 349 -11.20 5.51 10.39
N MET A 350 -12.14 4.55 10.37
CA MET A 350 -12.86 4.08 9.18
C MET A 350 -14.18 4.81 8.85
N ASP A 351 -14.61 5.81 9.62
CA ASP A 351 -15.85 6.56 9.34
C ASP A 351 -15.70 7.50 8.13
N LEU A 352 -16.66 7.47 7.19
CA LEU A 352 -16.65 8.27 5.95
C LEU A 352 -17.10 9.71 6.21
N THR A 353 -16.77 10.59 5.26
CA THR A 353 -17.28 11.96 5.24
C THR A 353 -18.81 11.94 5.22
N VAL A 354 -19.47 11.02 4.53
CA VAL A 354 -20.93 11.02 4.38
C VAL A 354 -21.70 10.58 5.65
N GLY A 355 -22.38 11.54 6.27
CA GLY A 355 -23.49 11.31 7.19
C GLY A 355 -23.19 11.62 8.66
N TYR A 356 -23.37 12.88 9.05
CA TYR A 356 -23.59 13.22 10.45
C TYR A 356 -24.89 12.59 10.94
N THR A 357 -24.80 11.74 11.96
CA THR A 357 -25.76 11.54 13.05
C THR A 357 -25.25 10.36 13.87
N ALA A 358 -24.27 10.62 14.73
CA ALA A 358 -24.02 9.80 15.89
C ALA A 358 -23.91 10.78 17.06
N TYR A 359 -25.07 11.12 17.64
CA TYR A 359 -25.10 11.63 19.00
C TYR A 359 -24.47 10.54 19.89
N PRO A 360 -23.51 10.86 20.76
CA PRO A 360 -23.14 9.95 21.84
C PRO A 360 -24.38 9.79 22.73
N ARG A 361 -24.95 8.57 22.79
CA ARG A 361 -25.79 8.19 23.92
C ARG A 361 -24.87 8.11 25.13
N GLY A 362 -24.91 9.12 25.97
CA GLY A 362 -24.14 9.16 27.20
C GLY A 362 -23.98 10.57 27.72
N LEU A 363 -25.10 11.22 28.04
CA LEU A 363 -25.23 12.33 28.99
C LEU A 363 -26.72 12.74 29.03
N LEU A 364 -27.50 11.93 29.73
CA LEU A 364 -28.62 12.32 30.58
C LEU A 364 -28.77 11.22 31.64
#